data_AF-A0A7Y5SQ63-F1
#
_entry.id   AF-A0A7Y5SQ63-F1
#
_cell.length_a   1.000
_cell.length_b   1.000
_cell.length_c   1.000
_cell.angle_alpha   90.00
_cell.angle_beta   90.00
_cell.angle_gamma   90.00
#
_symmetry.space_group_name_H-M   'P 1'
#
loop_
_entity.id
_entity.type
_entity.pdbx_description
1 polymer ?
#
loop_
_entity_poly.entity_id
_entity_poly.type
_entity_poly.pdbx_seq_one_letter_code
_entity_poly.pdbx_strand_id
1 'polypeptide(L)'
;LFPQLYVSLFQAAEAGDLELTRRLHGVVLQVTSAIYAVENRPGSVIKGLKSALAWQEICSDTMAEPFTRFAEPQRNVVRRHLDELAGAVQQACSLATG
;
A
#
# COMPACT_ATOMS: atom_id res chain seq x y z
N LEU A 1 -3.33 2.29 -3.85
CA LEU A 1 -2.65 1.05 -4.29
C LEU A 1 -3.60 -0.12 -4.29
N PHE A 2 -4.28 -0.41 -3.17
CA PHE A 2 -5.17 -1.57 -3.07
C PHE A 2 -6.60 -1.16 -2.67
N PRO A 3 -7.41 -0.56 -3.57
CA PRO A 3 -8.75 -0.10 -3.23
C PRO A 3 -9.63 -1.19 -2.59
N GLN A 4 -9.56 -2.42 -3.12
CA GLN A 4 -10.31 -3.56 -2.59
C GLN A 4 -9.98 -3.87 -1.12
N LEU A 5 -8.70 -3.78 -0.71
CA LEU A 5 -8.31 -4.00 0.69
C LEU A 5 -9.06 -3.04 1.64
N TYR A 6 -9.14 -1.77 1.27
CA TYR A 6 -9.78 -0.75 2.11
C TYR A 6 -11.31 -0.90 2.10
N VAL A 7 -11.90 -1.27 0.97
CA VAL A 7 -13.34 -1.56 0.86
C VAL A 7 -13.71 -2.79 1.70
N SER A 8 -12.96 -3.89 1.58
CA SER A 8 -13.19 -5.09 2.37
C SER A 8 -13.01 -4.84 3.87
N LEU A 9 -12.02 -4.01 4.26
CA LEU A 9 -11.83 -3.64 5.66
C LEU A 9 -13.03 -2.86 6.20
N PHE A 10 -13.56 -1.91 5.42
CA PHE A 10 -14.75 -1.17 5.78
C PHE A 10 -15.96 -2.10 5.96
N GLN A 11 -16.21 -2.98 4.98
CA GLN A 11 -17.31 -3.94 5.00
C GLN A 11 -17.24 -4.90 6.19
N ALA A 12 -16.04 -5.40 6.51
CA ALA A 12 -15.82 -6.27 7.67
C ALA A 12 -16.13 -5.54 8.99
N ALA A 13 -15.69 -4.28 9.11
CA ALA A 13 -15.96 -3.47 10.29
C ALA A 13 -17.45 -3.13 10.42
N GLU A 14 -18.12 -2.81 9.32
CA GLU A 14 -19.56 -2.56 9.25
C GLU A 14 -20.38 -3.79 9.67
N ALA A 15 -19.97 -4.99 9.23
CA ALA A 15 -20.59 -6.26 9.59
C ALA A 15 -20.28 -6.71 11.04
N GLY A 16 -19.40 -6.01 11.76
CA GLY A 16 -18.97 -6.39 13.10
C GLY A 16 -18.03 -7.61 13.14
N ASP A 17 -17.47 -8.03 11.99
CA ASP A 17 -16.51 -9.12 11.90
C ASP A 17 -15.13 -8.64 12.38
N LEU A 18 -14.89 -8.75 13.68
CA LEU A 18 -13.64 -8.32 14.30
C LEU A 18 -12.44 -9.16 13.87
N GLU A 19 -12.63 -10.44 13.54
CA GLU A 19 -11.53 -11.31 13.12
C GLU A 19 -11.00 -10.87 11.75
N LEU A 20 -11.91 -10.74 10.78
CA LEU A 20 -11.58 -10.27 9.44
C LEU A 20 -11.07 -8.82 9.47
N THR A 21 -11.69 -7.95 10.26
CA THR A 21 -11.24 -6.56 10.44
C THR A 21 -9.80 -6.50 10.93
N ARG A 22 -9.43 -7.27 11.97
CA ARG A 22 -8.06 -7.28 12.50
C ARG A 22 -7.07 -7.79 11.47
N ARG A 23 -7.44 -8.82 10.71
CA ARG A 23 -6.60 -9.39 9.67
C ARG A 23 -6.34 -8.39 8.54
N LEU A 24 -7.40 -7.80 7.98
CA LEU A 24 -7.29 -6.80 6.90
C LEU A 24 -6.53 -5.56 7.37
N HIS A 25 -6.78 -5.11 8.61
CA HIS A 25 -6.04 -4.01 9.21
C HIS A 25 -4.54 -4.34 9.36
N GLY A 26 -4.19 -5.59 9.69
CA GLY A 26 -2.80 -6.06 9.71
C GLY A 26 -2.10 -5.88 8.36
N VAL A 27 -2.79 -6.18 7.24
CA VAL A 27 -2.27 -5.94 5.90
C VAL A 27 -2.13 -4.44 5.61
N VAL A 28 -3.07 -3.61 6.06
CA VAL A 28 -2.95 -2.14 5.95
C VAL A 28 -1.68 -1.62 6.67
N LEU A 29 -1.35 -2.18 7.83
CA LEU A 29 -0.12 -1.83 8.55
C LEU A 29 1.14 -2.28 7.79
N GLN A 30 1.11 -3.43 7.12
CA GLN A 30 2.20 -3.87 6.24
C GLN A 30 2.38 -2.92 5.04
N VAL A 31 1.30 -2.47 4.41
CA VAL A 31 1.37 -1.46 3.33
C VAL A 31 2.00 -0.17 3.86
N THR A 32 1.62 0.24 5.08
CA THR A 32 2.13 1.46 5.71
C THR A 32 3.64 1.39 5.93
N SER A 33 4.14 0.31 6.55
CA SER A 33 5.57 0.17 6.81
C SER A 33 6.39 -0.03 5.53
N ALA A 34 5.88 -0.79 4.56
CA ALA A 34 6.64 -1.18 3.39
C ALA A 34 6.64 -0.13 2.27
N ILE A 35 5.59 0.69 2.14
CA ILE A 35 5.47 1.70 1.07
C ILE A 35 5.60 3.12 1.61
N TYR A 36 4.94 3.45 2.72
CA TYR A 36 4.83 4.83 3.19
C TYR A 36 6.01 5.26 4.09
N ALA A 37 6.74 4.30 4.65
CA ALA A 37 7.87 4.53 5.54
C ALA A 37 9.25 4.14 4.95
N VAL A 38 9.38 4.08 3.62
CA VAL A 38 10.64 3.76 2.92
C VAL A 38 11.77 4.74 3.28
N GLU A 39 11.45 6.00 3.55
CA GLU A 39 12.38 6.98 4.12
C GLU A 39 11.83 7.58 5.41
N ASN A 40 12.70 7.85 6.38
CA ASN A 40 12.32 8.57 7.60
C ASN A 40 12.37 10.10 7.38
N ARG A 41 11.61 10.60 6.40
CA ARG A 41 11.53 12.04 6.05
C ARG A 41 10.12 12.48 5.69
N PRO A 42 9.77 13.76 5.91
CA PRO A 42 8.52 14.35 5.42
C PRO A 42 8.36 14.10 3.91
N GLY A 43 7.19 13.59 3.52
CA GLY A 43 6.88 13.28 2.12
C GLY A 43 7.14 11.82 1.71
N SER A 44 7.72 10.97 2.56
CA SER A 44 7.90 9.53 2.26
C SER A 44 6.59 8.85 1.86
N VAL A 45 5.48 9.19 2.53
CA VAL A 45 4.14 8.65 2.23
C VAL A 45 3.76 8.89 0.76
N ILE A 46 3.82 10.14 0.30
CA ILE A 46 3.39 10.51 -1.05
C ILE A 46 4.40 10.04 -2.11
N LYS A 47 5.70 10.07 -1.80
CA LYS A 47 6.75 9.54 -2.69
C LYS A 47 6.58 8.04 -2.90
N GLY A 48 6.37 7.27 -1.83
CA GLY A 48 6.11 5.84 -1.89
C GLY A 48 4.85 5.51 -2.68
N LEU A 49 3.76 6.23 -2.41
CA LEU A 49 2.51 6.08 -3.17
C LEU A 49 2.71 6.36 -4.66
N LYS A 50 3.33 7.49 -5.02
CA LYS A 50 3.60 7.87 -6.42
C LYS A 50 4.55 6.90 -7.12
N SER A 51 5.59 6.46 -6.44
CA SER A 51 6.53 5.45 -6.95
C SER A 51 5.84 4.11 -7.23
N ALA A 52 4.97 3.66 -6.33
CA ALA A 52 4.23 2.41 -6.51
C ALA A 52 3.19 2.52 -7.65
N LEU A 53 2.47 3.65 -7.73
CA LEU A 53 1.51 3.89 -8.83
C LEU A 53 2.20 4.00 -10.19
N ALA A 54 3.41 4.57 -10.24
CA ALA A 54 4.20 4.62 -11.46
C ALA A 54 4.71 3.25 -11.89
N TRP A 55 5.12 2.41 -10.94
CA TRP A 55 5.47 1.02 -11.22
C TRP A 55 4.29 0.22 -11.78
N GLN A 56 3.07 0.49 -11.31
CA GLN A 56 1.83 -0.08 -11.85
C GLN A 56 1.32 0.61 -13.12
N GLU A 57 2.09 1.54 -13.70
CA GLU A 57 1.75 2.29 -14.91
C GLU A 57 0.44 3.12 -14.81
N ILE A 58 0.00 3.44 -13.59
CA ILE A 58 -1.23 4.23 -13.35
C ILE A 58 -0.98 5.73 -13.51
N CYS A 59 0.14 6.24 -13.00
CA CYS A 59 0.51 7.65 -13.15
C CYS A 59 2.01 7.88 -12.97
N SER A 60 2.53 9.02 -13.44
CA SER A 60 3.94 9.38 -13.24
C SER A 60 4.30 9.58 -11.76
N ASP A 61 5.54 9.21 -11.40
CA ASP A 61 6.16 9.50 -10.10
C ASP A 61 6.75 10.91 -9.99
N THR A 62 6.61 11.73 -11.04
CA THR A 62 7.02 13.13 -11.03
C THR A 62 6.21 13.91 -9.99
N MET A 63 6.89 14.77 -9.25
CA MET A 63 6.33 15.54 -8.15
C MET A 63 6.60 17.03 -8.35
N ALA A 64 5.67 17.86 -7.87
CA ALA A 64 5.88 19.29 -7.78
C ALA A 64 6.86 19.60 -6.64
N GLU A 65 7.67 20.64 -6.84
CA GLU A 65 8.56 21.15 -5.79
C GLU A 65 7.76 21.55 -4.54
N PRO A 66 8.35 21.41 -3.33
CA PRO A 66 9.73 21.03 -3.03
C PRO A 66 9.98 19.51 -3.03
N PHE A 67 8.99 18.69 -3.38
CA PHE A 67 9.14 17.24 -3.38
C PHE A 67 9.80 16.74 -4.65
N THR A 68 10.77 15.85 -4.48
CA THR A 68 11.39 15.10 -5.57
C THR A 68 10.96 13.65 -5.50
N ARG A 69 10.89 12.97 -6.64
CA ARG A 69 10.68 11.51 -6.65
C ARG A 69 11.77 10.78 -5.86
N PHE A 70 11.51 9.52 -5.53
CA PHE A 70 12.54 8.67 -4.94
C PHE A 70 13.72 8.45 -5.88
N ALA A 71 14.92 8.26 -5.31
CA ALA A 71 16.06 7.79 -6.06
C ALA A 71 15.93 6.29 -6.37
N GLU A 72 16.72 5.80 -7.32
CA GLU A 72 16.61 4.43 -7.84
C GLU A 72 16.65 3.34 -6.76
N PRO A 73 17.51 3.41 -5.72
CA PRO A 73 17.51 2.41 -4.64
C PRO A 73 16.17 2.30 -3.92
N GLN A 74 15.56 3.43 -3.57
CA GLN A 74 14.26 3.47 -2.90
C GLN A 74 13.12 3.02 -3.83
N ARG A 75 13.19 3.35 -5.13
CA ARG A 75 12.23 2.85 -6.13
C ARG A 75 12.27 1.33 -6.24
N ASN A 76 13.48 0.74 -6.22
CA ASN A 76 13.65 -0.72 -6.21
C ASN A 76 13.10 -1.37 -4.93
N VAL A 77 13.28 -0.73 -3.77
CA VAL A 77 12.67 -1.16 -2.51
C VAL A 77 11.14 -1.15 -2.60
N VAL A 78 10.55 -0.05 -3.09
CA VAL A 78 9.10 0.07 -3.31
C VAL A 78 8.60 -1.04 -4.24
N ARG A 79 9.28 -1.28 -5.37
CA ARG A 79 8.91 -2.32 -6.33
C ARG A 79 8.86 -3.70 -5.67
N ARG A 80 9.94 -4.10 -4.99
CA ARG A 80 10.01 -5.40 -4.31
C ARG A 80 8.88 -5.56 -3.29
N HIS A 81 8.65 -4.54 -2.47
CA HIS A 81 7.57 -4.58 -1.48
C HIS A 81 6.19 -4.62 -2.10
N LEU A 82 5.98 -3.98 -3.26
CA LEU A 82 4.70 -4.03 -3.94
C LEU A 82 4.36 -5.45 -4.43
N ASP A 83 5.35 -6.18 -4.95
CA ASP A 83 5.19 -7.56 -5.38
C ASP A 83 4.84 -8.48 -4.19
N GLU A 84 5.51 -8.32 -3.06
CA GLU A 84 5.23 -9.04 -1.80
C GLU A 84 3.81 -8.73 -1.27
N LEU A 85 3.43 -7.45 -1.26
CA LEU A 85 2.14 -6.99 -0.75
C LEU A 85 0.97 -7.44 -1.63
N ALA A 86 1.15 -7.53 -2.96
CA ALA A 86 0.09 -7.98 -3.85
C ALA A 86 -0.42 -9.39 -3.46
N GLY A 87 0.51 -10.30 -3.13
CA GLY A 87 0.15 -11.64 -2.63
C GLY A 87 -0.58 -11.60 -1.29
N ALA A 88 -0.10 -10.81 -0.34
CA ALA A 88 -0.71 -10.67 0.98
C ALA A 88 -2.14 -10.08 0.92
N VAL A 89 -2.33 -9.06 0.07
CA VAL A 89 -3.64 -8.44 -0.16
C VAL A 89 -4.61 -9.43 -0.78
N GLN A 90 -4.17 -10.17 -1.81
CA GLN A 90 -5.03 -11.10 -2.52
C GLN A 90 -5.48 -12.24 -1.60
N GLN A 91 -4.58 -12.77 -0.76
CA GLN A 91 -4.90 -13.78 0.24
C GLN A 91 -5.86 -13.27 1.32
N ALA A 92 -5.71 -12.02 1.75
CA ALA A 92 -6.58 -11.44 2.78
C ALA A 92 -7.98 -11.15 2.24
N CYS A 93 -8.10 -10.64 1.02
CA CYS A 93 -9.39 -10.33 0.39
C CYS A 93 -10.14 -11.58 -0.09
N SER A 94 -9.46 -12.64 -0.56
CA SER A 94 -10.12 -13.86 -1.05
C SER A 94 -10.89 -14.63 0.04
N LEU A 95 -10.55 -14.40 1.31
CA LEU A 95 -11.19 -15.04 2.46
C LEU A 95 -12.35 -14.21 3.03
N ALA A 96 -12.56 -13.00 2.52
CA ALA A 96 -13.71 -12.16 2.85
C ALA A 96 -14.97 -12.51 2.03
N THR A 97 -14.85 -13.41 1.04
CA THR A 97 -15.96 -13.80 0.14
C THR A 97 -16.63 -15.13 0.54
N GLY A 98 -16.33 -15.65 1.74
CA GLY A 98 -16.86 -16.91 2.27
C GLY A 98 -17.92 -16.70 3.34
#